data_AF-E2BB28-F1
#
_entry.id   AF-E2BB28-F1
#
_cell.length_a   1.000
_cell.length_b   1.000
_cell.length_c   1.000
_cell.angle_alpha   90.00
_cell.angle_beta   90.00
_cell.angle_gamma   90.00
#
_symmetry.space_group_name_H-M   'P 1'
#
loop_
_entity.id
_entity.type
_entity.pdbx_description
1 polymer ?
#
loop_
_entity_poly.entity_id
_entity_poly.type
_entity_poly.pdbx_seq_one_letter_code
_entity_poly.pdbx_strand_id
1 'polypeptide(L)'
;MYAQDSIDMLQNSGIQFKKHEEEGIDPLEFAELLMTSGIVLVDDVKWLSFHSGYDFGYLLKLLTDQKLPQEESEFFELLRIYFPKIYDVKMFFEDNIDDAKYCGHLYGLGTSFVVNGSAGGYLDANGDNTSTA
;
A
#
# COMPACT_ATOMS: atom_id res chain seq x y z
N MET A 1 -2.36 -19.42 1.73
CA MET A 1 -1.56 -19.88 0.58
C MET A 1 -0.43 -18.89 0.41
N TYR A 2 0.80 -19.35 0.25
CA TYR A 2 1.96 -18.51 -0.08
C TYR A 2 2.48 -18.92 -1.47
N ALA A 3 3.12 -17.98 -2.17
CA ALA A 3 3.82 -18.28 -3.41
C ALA A 3 5.22 -18.79 -3.09
N GLN A 4 5.59 -19.95 -3.65
CA GLN A 4 6.88 -20.58 -3.33
C GLN A 4 8.05 -19.69 -3.75
N ASP A 5 7.98 -19.08 -4.93
CA ASP A 5 9.02 -18.14 -5.42
C ASP A 5 9.25 -16.97 -4.45
N SER A 6 8.19 -16.48 -3.79
CA SER A 6 8.31 -15.43 -2.78
C SER A 6 8.97 -15.93 -1.51
N ILE A 7 8.69 -17.16 -1.06
CA ILE A 7 9.36 -17.77 0.10
C ILE A 7 10.85 -17.93 -0.16
N ASP A 8 11.22 -18.45 -1.34
CA ASP A 8 12.61 -18.65 -1.72
C ASP A 8 13.35 -17.31 -1.83
N MET A 9 12.72 -16.30 -2.43
CA MET A 9 13.26 -14.93 -2.49
C MET A 9 13.49 -14.34 -1.09
N LEU A 10 12.51 -14.47 -0.18
CA LEU A 10 12.63 -13.96 1.18
C LEU A 10 13.74 -14.68 1.96
N GLN A 11 13.85 -16.00 1.81
CA GLN A 11 14.93 -16.79 2.42
C GLN A 11 16.30 -16.34 1.90
N ASN A 12 16.43 -16.16 0.58
CA ASN A 12 17.66 -15.67 -0.05
C ASN A 12 18.00 -14.22 0.35
N SER A 13 16.99 -13.43 0.72
CA SER A 13 17.16 -12.08 1.26
C SER A 13 17.51 -12.04 2.75
N GLY A 14 17.62 -13.21 3.40
CA GLY A 14 18.06 -13.35 4.79
C GLY A 14 16.93 -13.47 5.82
N ILE A 15 15.67 -13.66 5.41
CA ILE A 15 14.58 -13.89 6.35
C ILE A 15 14.77 -15.22 7.09
N GLN A 16 14.66 -15.15 8.43
CA GLN A 16 14.79 -16.29 9.32
C GLN A 16 13.41 -16.84 9.71
N PHE A 17 12.81 -17.67 8.85
CA PHE A 17 11.45 -18.19 9.06
C PHE A 17 11.27 -18.91 10.40
N LYS A 18 12.24 -19.72 10.83
CA LYS A 18 12.20 -20.40 12.13
C LYS A 18 12.12 -19.40 13.30
N LYS A 19 12.87 -18.30 13.23
CA LYS A 19 12.81 -17.26 14.24
C LYS A 19 11.47 -16.51 14.21
N HIS A 20 10.90 -16.28 13.04
CA HIS A 20 9.55 -15.69 12.95
C HIS A 20 8.47 -16.62 13.52
N GLU A 21 8.64 -17.93 13.41
CA GLU A 21 7.73 -18.92 14.01
C GLU A 21 7.86 -18.97 15.54
N GLU A 22 9.08 -18.90 16.08
CA GLU A 22 9.36 -19.04 17.52
C GLU A 22 9.26 -17.71 18.30
N GLU A 23 9.61 -16.59 17.67
CA GLU A 23 9.79 -15.26 18.29
C GLU A 23 9.11 -14.14 17.48
N GLY A 24 8.17 -14.48 16.59
CA GLY A 24 7.44 -13.50 15.78
C GLY A 24 6.59 -12.56 16.64
N ILE A 25 6.40 -11.33 16.15
CA ILE A 25 5.49 -10.36 16.76
C ILE A 25 4.05 -10.85 16.56
N ASP A 26 3.26 -10.85 17.63
CA ASP A 26 1.81 -11.09 17.53
C ASP A 26 1.16 -9.93 16.74
N PRO A 27 0.50 -10.21 15.60
CA PRO A 27 -0.05 -9.15 14.76
C PRO A 27 -1.09 -8.28 15.48
N LEU A 28 -1.91 -8.86 16.35
CA LEU A 28 -2.98 -8.11 17.04
C LEU A 28 -2.40 -7.24 18.16
N GLU A 29 -1.38 -7.73 18.88
CA GLU A 29 -0.64 -6.91 19.85
C GLU A 29 0.02 -5.70 19.17
N PHE A 30 0.64 -5.91 18.01
CA PHE A 30 1.19 -4.81 17.21
C PHE A 30 0.10 -3.84 16.75
N ALA A 31 -1.06 -4.34 16.31
CA ALA A 31 -2.18 -3.51 15.87
C ALA A 31 -2.69 -2.60 17.00
N GLU A 32 -2.82 -3.13 18.22
CA GLU A 32 -3.25 -2.36 19.40
C GLU A 32 -2.26 -1.22 19.72
N LEU A 33 -0.96 -1.53 19.72
CA LEU A 33 0.08 -0.53 19.93
C LEU A 33 0.10 0.52 18.81
N LEU A 34 -0.05 0.11 17.55
CA LEU A 34 -0.08 1.03 16.42
C LEU A 34 -1.33 1.94 16.48
N MET A 35 -2.49 1.40 16.83
CA MET A 35 -3.75 2.14 16.97
C MET A 35 -3.64 3.29 17.97
N THR A 36 -2.94 3.07 19.08
CA THR A 36 -2.80 4.05 20.17
C THR A 36 -1.54 4.92 20.09
N SER A 37 -0.69 4.70 19.08
CA SER A 37 0.60 5.37 18.91
C SER A 37 0.51 6.85 18.49
N GLY A 38 -0.64 7.28 17.94
CA GLY A 38 -0.78 8.59 17.29
C GLY A 38 -0.21 8.67 15.86
N ILE A 39 0.12 7.53 15.25
CA ILE A 39 0.66 7.46 13.87
C ILE A 39 -0.46 7.19 12.84
N VAL A 40 -1.55 6.54 13.26
CA VAL A 40 -2.77 6.32 12.45
C VAL A 40 -3.91 7.14 13.01
N LEU A 41 -4.95 7.41 12.20
CA LEU A 41 -6.12 8.23 12.57
C LEU A 41 -5.77 9.69 12.96
N VAL A 42 -4.62 10.21 12.50
CA VAL A 42 -4.14 11.57 12.84
C VAL A 42 -3.85 12.36 11.56
N ASP A 43 -4.55 13.49 11.38
CA ASP A 43 -4.46 14.33 10.18
C ASP A 43 -3.09 14.97 9.96
N ASP A 44 -2.32 15.17 11.03
CA ASP A 44 -1.00 15.81 10.95
C ASP A 44 0.11 14.83 10.54
N VAL A 45 -0.17 13.52 10.53
CA VAL A 45 0.79 12.50 10.08
C VAL A 45 0.72 12.35 8.57
N LYS A 46 1.90 12.35 7.93
CA LYS A 46 2.06 12.12 6.49
C LYS A 46 2.79 10.82 6.25
N TRP A 47 2.16 9.91 5.51
CA TRP A 47 2.73 8.64 5.11
C TRP A 47 3.37 8.75 3.73
N LEU A 48 4.65 8.41 3.63
CA LEU A 48 5.38 8.36 2.36
C LEU A 48 5.66 6.89 2.03
N SER A 49 5.33 6.46 0.82
CA SER A 49 5.40 5.05 0.43
C SER A 49 5.83 4.88 -1.04
N PHE A 50 5.99 3.64 -1.50
CA PHE A 50 6.36 3.34 -2.89
C PHE A 50 5.70 2.05 -3.36
N HIS A 51 4.84 2.13 -4.38
CA HIS A 51 4.11 0.99 -4.93
C HIS A 51 3.32 0.20 -3.88
N SER A 52 2.59 0.95 -3.05
CA SER A 52 2.22 0.54 -1.69
C SER A 52 0.80 0.03 -1.50
N GLY A 53 0.13 -0.33 -2.60
CA GLY A 53 -1.22 -0.86 -2.61
C GLY A 53 -1.41 -2.06 -1.67
N TYR A 54 -0.55 -3.06 -1.81
CA TYR A 54 -0.56 -4.23 -0.93
C TYR A 54 -0.15 -3.88 0.49
N ASP A 55 0.82 -2.98 0.67
CA ASP A 55 1.32 -2.57 2.00
C ASP A 55 0.20 -1.99 2.87
N PHE A 56 -0.54 -1.02 2.32
CA PHE A 56 -1.67 -0.42 3.01
C PHE A 56 -2.86 -1.38 3.12
N GLY A 57 -3.04 -2.29 2.16
CA GLY A 57 -4.00 -3.38 2.30
C GLY A 57 -3.70 -4.27 3.51
N TYR A 58 -2.44 -4.65 3.73
CA TYR A 58 -2.03 -5.42 4.91
C TYR A 58 -2.20 -4.64 6.21
N LEU A 59 -1.79 -3.36 6.25
CA LEU A 59 -1.94 -2.52 7.45
C LEU A 59 -3.42 -2.28 7.78
N LEU A 60 -4.27 -2.01 6.79
CA LEU A 60 -5.69 -1.77 7.01
C LEU A 60 -6.40 -3.05 7.49
N LYS A 61 -6.06 -4.19 6.90
CA LYS A 61 -6.54 -5.51 7.37
C LYS A 61 -6.12 -5.76 8.82
N LEU A 62 -4.88 -5.44 9.15
CA LEU A 62 -4.32 -5.62 10.50
C LEU A 62 -5.02 -4.75 11.53
N LEU A 63 -5.20 -3.47 11.23
CA LEU A 63 -5.80 -2.48 12.15
C LEU A 63 -7.31 -2.66 12.33
N THR A 64 -7.99 -3.21 11.33
CA THR A 64 -9.44 -3.46 11.39
C THR A 64 -9.78 -4.83 11.95
N ASP A 65 -8.85 -5.79 11.87
CA ASP A 65 -9.08 -7.22 12.12
C ASP A 65 -10.33 -7.75 11.38
N GLN A 66 -10.61 -7.20 10.19
CA GLN A 66 -11.72 -7.60 9.33
C GLN A 66 -11.24 -8.01 7.94
N LYS A 67 -12.12 -8.65 7.17
CA LYS A 67 -11.91 -8.78 5.73
C LYS A 67 -11.89 -7.39 5.10
N LEU A 68 -10.96 -7.15 4.18
CA LEU A 68 -10.92 -5.92 3.41
C LEU A 68 -12.23 -5.75 2.61
N PRO A 69 -12.68 -4.50 2.39
CA PRO A 69 -13.82 -4.23 1.52
C PRO A 69 -13.63 -4.85 0.14
N GLN A 70 -14.72 -5.35 -0.46
CA GLN A 70 -14.70 -5.93 -1.80
C GLN A 70 -14.73 -4.85 -2.87
N GLU A 71 -15.44 -3.75 -2.59
CA GLU A 71 -15.51 -2.59 -3.48
C GLU A 71 -14.32 -1.67 -3.22
N GLU A 72 -13.65 -1.27 -4.30
CA GLU A 72 -12.47 -0.41 -4.24
C GLU A 72 -12.78 0.95 -3.57
N SER A 73 -13.97 1.52 -3.84
CA SER A 73 -14.39 2.78 -3.23
C SER A 73 -14.51 2.68 -1.71
N GLU A 74 -15.07 1.59 -1.19
CA GLU A 74 -15.20 1.34 0.24
C GLU A 74 -13.83 1.13 0.90
N PHE A 75 -12.91 0.45 0.19
CA PHE A 75 -11.52 0.33 0.62
C PHE A 75 -10.86 1.70 0.79
N PHE A 76 -10.97 2.58 -0.19
CA PHE A 76 -10.35 3.91 -0.12
C PHE A 76 -11.03 4.84 0.90
N GLU A 77 -12.34 4.74 1.10
CA GLU A 77 -13.04 5.46 2.17
C GLU A 77 -12.51 5.04 3.55
N LEU A 78 -12.38 3.73 3.80
CA LEU A 78 -11.82 3.22 5.04
C LEU A 78 -10.34 3.57 5.19
N LEU A 79 -9.55 3.45 4.13
CA LEU A 79 -8.13 3.79 4.13
C LEU A 79 -7.89 5.24 4.55
N ARG A 80 -8.68 6.19 4.06
CA ARG A 80 -8.56 7.62 4.37
C ARG A 80 -8.86 7.95 5.83
N ILE A 81 -9.66 7.13 6.51
CA ILE A 81 -9.90 7.29 7.94
C ILE A 81 -8.61 6.97 8.70
N TYR A 82 -8.00 5.82 8.42
CA TYR A 82 -6.80 5.35 9.12
C TYR A 82 -5.53 6.10 8.72
N PHE A 83 -5.43 6.51 7.46
CA PHE A 83 -4.25 7.13 6.88
C PHE A 83 -4.66 8.38 6.06
N PRO A 84 -4.95 9.52 6.73
CA PRO A 84 -5.54 10.68 6.06
C PRO A 84 -4.67 11.27 4.95
N LYS A 85 -3.34 11.22 5.10
CA LYS A 85 -2.38 11.77 4.13
C LYS A 85 -1.36 10.72 3.72
N ILE A 86 -1.52 10.15 2.53
CA ILE A 86 -0.59 9.19 1.92
C ILE A 86 -0.03 9.77 0.62
N TYR A 87 1.28 9.65 0.41
CA TYR A 87 1.97 10.01 -0.82
C TYR A 87 2.78 8.81 -1.34
N ASP A 88 2.35 8.21 -2.44
CA ASP A 88 3.07 7.12 -3.11
C ASP A 88 4.08 7.70 -4.13
N VAL A 89 5.36 7.59 -3.82
CA VAL A 89 6.48 8.25 -4.51
C VAL A 89 6.63 7.81 -5.96
N LYS A 90 6.04 6.66 -6.35
CA LYS A 90 6.05 6.21 -7.76
C LYS A 90 5.38 7.24 -8.71
N MET A 91 4.59 8.17 -8.19
CA MET A 91 3.97 9.27 -8.94
C MET A 91 4.95 10.28 -9.58
N PHE A 92 6.27 10.20 -9.34
CA PHE A 92 7.29 11.18 -9.81
C PHE A 92 6.89 12.64 -9.54
N PHE A 93 7.34 13.16 -8.39
CA PHE A 93 7.12 14.56 -8.03
C PHE A 93 7.82 15.49 -9.02
N GLU A 94 7.09 16.46 -9.59
CA GLU A 94 7.65 17.61 -10.31
C GLU A 94 8.25 18.62 -9.30
N ASP A 95 9.10 18.14 -8.39
CA ASP A 95 9.67 18.85 -7.23
C ASP A 95 8.65 19.55 -6.30
N ASN A 96 7.35 19.30 -6.50
CA ASN A 96 6.25 19.89 -5.74
C ASN A 96 5.23 18.80 -5.36
N ILE A 97 4.87 18.78 -4.08
CA ILE A 97 3.83 17.89 -3.53
C ILE A 97 2.54 18.70 -3.44
N ASP A 98 1.64 18.48 -4.39
CA ASP A 98 0.26 18.98 -4.36
C ASP A 98 -0.67 17.89 -3.79
N ASP A 99 -1.28 18.17 -2.63
CA ASP A 99 -2.21 17.26 -1.96
C ASP A 99 -3.38 16.88 -2.86
N ALA A 100 -3.90 17.81 -3.67
CA ALA A 100 -5.02 17.54 -4.56
C ALA A 100 -4.66 16.57 -5.69
N LYS A 101 -3.39 16.55 -6.09
CA LYS A 101 -2.89 15.73 -7.20
C LYS A 101 -2.38 14.36 -6.72
N TYR A 102 -1.76 14.29 -5.55
CA TYR A 102 -0.99 13.10 -5.15
C TYR A 102 -1.53 12.37 -3.92
N CYS A 103 -2.30 13.05 -3.04
CA CYS A 103 -2.70 12.45 -1.78
C CYS A 103 -3.69 11.30 -1.99
N GLY A 104 -3.42 10.14 -1.37
CA GLY A 104 -4.31 8.98 -1.34
C GLY A 104 -4.33 8.12 -2.60
N HIS A 105 -3.47 8.39 -3.59
CA HIS A 105 -3.32 7.54 -4.77
C HIS A 105 -2.28 6.45 -4.49
N LEU A 106 -2.70 5.19 -4.56
CA LEU A 106 -1.83 4.02 -4.34
C LEU A 106 -1.58 3.27 -5.64
N TYR A 107 -0.33 2.87 -5.88
CA TYR A 107 -0.04 1.94 -6.96
C TYR A 107 -0.01 0.49 -6.45
N GLY A 108 -0.39 -0.44 -7.33
CA GLY A 108 -0.32 -1.89 -7.04
C GLY A 108 -1.68 -2.54 -6.74
N LEU A 109 -2.80 -1.80 -6.79
CA LEU A 109 -4.15 -2.33 -6.58
C LEU A 109 -4.98 -2.54 -7.87
N GLY A 110 -4.37 -2.56 -9.05
CA GLY A 110 -5.10 -2.42 -10.32
C GLY A 110 -5.13 -0.97 -10.78
N THR A 111 -5.93 -0.64 -11.80
CA THR A 111 -5.95 0.70 -12.44
C THR A 111 -6.05 1.82 -11.40
N SER A 112 -5.08 2.74 -11.37
CA SER A 112 -5.03 3.86 -10.41
C SER A 112 -6.35 4.64 -10.40
N PHE A 113 -7.11 4.56 -9.30
CA PHE A 113 -8.37 5.29 -9.18
C PHE A 113 -8.10 6.79 -8.97
N VAL A 114 -8.63 7.63 -9.86
CA VAL A 114 -8.59 9.09 -9.76
C VAL A 114 -9.91 9.57 -9.14
N VAL A 115 -9.90 9.98 -7.86
CA VAL A 115 -11.07 10.60 -7.24
C VAL A 115 -11.00 12.11 -7.42
N ASN A 116 -11.39 12.57 -8.61
CA ASN A 116 -12.25 13.74 -8.84
C ASN A 116 -12.26 14.13 -10.33
N GLY A 117 -13.37 13.82 -11.01
CA GLY A 117 -13.97 14.61 -12.08
C GLY A 117 -13.06 15.18 -13.18
N SER A 118 -12.29 14.35 -13.88
CA SER A 118 -11.83 14.64 -15.25
C SER A 118 -11.39 13.33 -15.92
N ALA A 119 -12.16 12.90 -16.93
CA ALA A 119 -11.80 11.75 -17.76
C ALA A 119 -10.52 12.04 -18.56
N GLY A 120 -9.47 11.31 -18.28
CA GLY A 120 -8.23 11.28 -19.07
C GLY A 120 -7.58 9.91 -18.91
N GLY A 121 -7.85 9.01 -19.86
CA GLY A 121 -7.33 7.65 -19.84
C GLY A 121 -5.81 7.61 -20.00
N TYR A 122 -5.15 6.79 -19.20
CA TYR A 122 -3.78 6.37 -19.46
C TYR A 122 -3.77 4.86 -19.73
N LEU A 123 -3.27 4.54 -20.91
CA LEU A 123 -3.11 3.19 -21.43
C LEU A 123 -2.00 2.47 -20.69
N ASP A 124 -2.28 1.23 -20.34
CA ASP A 124 -1.30 0.22 -19.94
C ASP A 124 -0.37 -0.08 -21.12
N ALA A 125 0.93 -0.17 -20.88
CA ALA A 125 1.89 -0.59 -21.89
C ALA A 125 2.96 -1.49 -21.24
N ASN A 126 2.61 -2.77 -21.14
CA ASN A 126 3.58 -3.83 -21.41
C ASN A 126 4.19 -3.56 -22.79
N GLY A 127 5.40 -3.02 -22.81
CA GLY A 127 6.17 -2.71 -24.01
C GLY A 127 7.51 -3.45 -24.01
N ASP A 128 7.47 -4.77 -24.11
CA ASP A 128 8.60 -5.52 -24.64
C ASP A 128 8.81 -5.09 -26.10
N ASN A 129 9.91 -4.36 -26.36
CA ASN A 129 10.37 -4.07 -27.71
C ASN A 129 11.68 -4.83 -27.96
N THR A 130 11.57 -6.07 -28.40
CA THR A 130 12.62 -6.72 -29.19
C THR A 130 12.55 -6.18 -30.61
N SER A 131 13.49 -5.31 -31.00
CA SER A 131 13.70 -4.93 -32.40
C SER A 131 14.84 -5.78 -32.98
N THR A 132 14.49 -6.73 -33.84
CA THR A 132 15.36 -7.21 -34.92
C THR A 132 15.10 -6.38 -36.16
N ALA A 133 16.19 -5.81 -36.71
CA ALA A 133 16.42 -5.23 -38.05
C ALA A 133 15.24 -4.66 -38.85
#